data_AF-A0AAX1LJV1-F1
#
_entry.id   AF-A0AAX1LJV1-F1
#
_cell.length_a   1.000
_cell.length_b   1.000
_cell.length_c   1.000
_cell.angle_alpha   90.00
_cell.angle_beta   90.00
_cell.angle_gamma   90.00
#
_symmetry.space_group_name_H-M   'P 1'
#
loop_
_entity.id
_entity.type
_entity.pdbx_description
1 polymer ?
#
loop_
_entity_poly.entity_id
_entity_poly.type
_entity_poly.pdbx_seq_one_letter_code
_entity_poly.pdbx_strand_id
1 'polypeptide(L)'
;MTYEIYIHVPFCLRRCGYCDFNTYTATDLGAGASRGHYAEMVIREMALIRQWQCDHGIEEPAASTVFFGGGTPTVLAAADLVAMVDSIRAIWGLTPDAEITTEANPDTVDEAYIAELADGGFTRISFGMQSAVPHVLATLDRTHTPSNVAAGVDAATMAGLRSSVDLIYGAPGESLEDWRTSVEAALDLGVHHISAYALTVEPTTKMGRRIAAGTLPKPDDDDEAAKYELADELFTQAGLDWYEISNWARPGYESRHNLGYWRNVDWAGLGPGAHSHYRCHAVSSNGYGLRSWDIAHPRLWGVAINEHRVPWADSERITAEENLEELIMLGLRMREGLDLERIDRVIAVDRLTPMIEEGLVTVVDGRRVVPTRRGRLINDTVIERFFDLAGI
;
A
#
# COMPACT_ATOMS: atom_id res chain seq x y z
N MET A 1 15.89 -11.78 8.53
CA MET A 1 15.54 -10.90 7.41
C MET A 1 14.08 -11.13 7.08
N THR A 2 13.37 -10.09 6.67
CA THR A 2 11.94 -10.15 6.32
C THR A 2 11.84 -10.06 4.82
N TYR A 3 11.06 -10.96 4.21
CA TYR A 3 10.80 -10.97 2.78
C TYR A 3 9.30 -10.94 2.53
N GLU A 4 8.89 -10.22 1.49
CA GLU A 4 7.50 -9.97 1.16
C GLU A 4 7.22 -10.22 -0.32
N ILE A 5 5.97 -10.54 -0.64
CA ILE A 5 5.52 -10.70 -2.03
C ILE A 5 4.34 -9.76 -2.29
N TYR A 6 4.43 -8.99 -3.36
CA TYR A 6 3.33 -8.16 -3.85
C TYR A 6 2.87 -8.66 -5.22
N ILE A 7 1.56 -8.79 -5.40
CA ILE A 7 0.95 -9.15 -6.69
C ILE A 7 0.05 -8.00 -7.14
N HIS A 8 0.42 -7.39 -8.27
CA HIS A 8 -0.31 -6.29 -8.87
C HIS A 8 -1.37 -6.79 -9.86
N VAL A 9 -2.62 -6.92 -9.42
CA VAL A 9 -3.73 -7.30 -10.32
C VAL A 9 -4.25 -6.07 -11.06
N PRO A 10 -4.08 -5.95 -12.39
CA PRO A 10 -4.31 -4.70 -13.10
C PRO A 10 -5.79 -4.48 -13.48
N PHE A 11 -6.71 -5.36 -13.11
CA PHE A 11 -8.09 -5.35 -13.62
C PHE A 11 -9.05 -4.64 -12.68
N CYS A 12 -9.91 -3.78 -13.24
CA CYS A 12 -11.05 -3.20 -12.56
C CYS A 12 -12.34 -3.46 -13.35
N LEU A 13 -13.49 -3.48 -12.68
CA LEU A 13 -14.78 -3.42 -13.39
C LEU A 13 -15.03 -2.03 -14.00
N ARG A 14 -14.60 -0.99 -13.29
CA ARG A 14 -14.67 0.42 -13.71
C ARG A 14 -13.45 1.16 -13.16
N ARG A 15 -13.02 2.20 -13.87
CA ARG A 15 -11.95 3.09 -13.41
C ARG A 15 -12.55 4.27 -12.64
N CYS A 16 -12.21 4.39 -11.36
CA CYS A 16 -12.61 5.52 -10.52
C CYS A 16 -12.00 6.82 -11.06
N GLY A 17 -12.69 7.94 -10.87
CA GLY A 17 -12.30 9.22 -11.49
C GLY A 17 -10.94 9.76 -11.03
N TYR A 18 -10.57 9.45 -9.78
CA TYR A 18 -9.33 9.87 -9.12
C TYR A 18 -8.18 8.86 -9.27
N CYS A 19 -8.46 7.64 -9.74
CA CYS A 19 -7.50 6.54 -9.67
C CYS A 19 -6.39 6.69 -10.74
N ASP A 20 -5.15 6.82 -10.26
CA ASP A 20 -3.93 6.85 -11.09
C ASP A 20 -3.15 5.53 -11.08
N PHE A 21 -3.67 4.48 -10.45
CA PHE A 21 -3.05 3.17 -10.50
C PHE A 21 -3.04 2.57 -11.91
N ASN A 22 -2.07 1.68 -12.16
CA ASN A 22 -1.90 0.95 -13.41
C ASN A 22 -3.05 -0.06 -13.64
N THR A 23 -4.20 0.45 -14.06
CA THR A 23 -5.46 -0.30 -14.08
C THR A 23 -6.16 -0.28 -15.43
N TYR A 24 -6.86 -1.37 -15.72
CA TYR A 24 -7.49 -1.63 -17.00
C TYR A 24 -8.89 -2.20 -16.78
N THR A 25 -9.85 -1.74 -17.58
CA THR A 25 -11.23 -2.23 -17.52
C THR A 25 -11.51 -3.37 -18.49
N ALA A 26 -10.61 -3.59 -19.46
CA ALA A 26 -10.72 -4.67 -20.42
C ALA A 26 -10.59 -6.04 -19.72
N THR A 27 -11.39 -7.01 -20.17
CA THR A 27 -11.35 -8.39 -19.67
C THR A 27 -10.19 -9.19 -20.24
N ASP A 28 -9.74 -8.82 -21.44
CA ASP A 28 -8.64 -9.44 -22.18
C ASP A 28 -7.80 -8.34 -22.84
N LEU A 29 -6.50 -8.32 -22.54
CA LEU A 29 -5.52 -7.40 -23.12
C LEU A 29 -4.58 -8.11 -24.10
N GLY A 30 -4.73 -9.42 -24.27
CA GLY A 30 -3.92 -10.28 -25.15
C GLY A 30 -2.68 -10.86 -24.47
N ALA A 31 -2.04 -11.82 -25.15
CA ALA A 31 -0.81 -12.48 -24.71
C ALA A 31 -0.87 -13.14 -23.31
N GLY A 32 -2.04 -13.66 -22.93
CA GLY A 32 -2.29 -14.28 -21.62
C GLY A 32 -2.71 -13.29 -20.53
N ALA A 33 -2.60 -11.98 -20.77
CA ALA A 33 -3.08 -10.93 -19.86
C ALA A 33 -4.60 -10.74 -19.95
N SER A 34 -5.33 -11.80 -19.62
CA SER A 34 -6.78 -11.83 -19.50
C SER A 34 -7.16 -12.32 -18.11
N ARG A 35 -8.33 -11.93 -17.59
CA ARG A 35 -8.75 -12.32 -16.23
C ARG A 35 -8.62 -13.82 -15.98
N GLY A 36 -9.04 -14.66 -16.93
CA GLY A 36 -9.01 -16.12 -16.78
C GLY A 36 -7.64 -16.82 -17.00
N HIS A 37 -6.62 -16.11 -17.46
CA HIS A 37 -5.26 -16.67 -17.65
C HIS A 37 -4.20 -15.92 -16.83
N TYR A 38 -4.60 -14.87 -16.12
CA TYR A 38 -3.68 -13.97 -15.44
C TYR A 38 -2.89 -14.68 -14.33
N ALA A 39 -3.54 -15.53 -13.53
CA ALA A 39 -2.87 -16.30 -12.49
C ALA A 39 -1.77 -17.20 -13.06
N GLU A 40 -2.01 -17.89 -14.18
CA GLU A 40 -0.99 -18.70 -14.84
C GLU A 40 0.21 -17.85 -15.27
N MET A 41 -0.03 -16.67 -15.82
CA MET A 41 1.04 -15.76 -16.25
C MET A 41 1.87 -15.26 -15.06
N VAL A 42 1.23 -14.88 -13.95
CA VAL A 42 1.92 -14.48 -12.71
C VAL A 42 2.72 -15.66 -12.14
N ILE A 43 2.18 -16.87 -12.11
CA ILE A 43 2.91 -18.05 -11.63
C ILE A 43 4.14 -18.35 -12.49
N ARG A 44 4.05 -18.14 -13.81
CA ARG A 44 5.20 -18.25 -14.71
C ARG A 44 6.22 -17.15 -14.46
N GLU A 45 5.79 -15.93 -14.18
CA GLU A 45 6.67 -14.85 -13.76
C GLU A 45 7.40 -15.18 -12.46
N MET A 46 6.70 -15.72 -11.45
CA MET A 46 7.30 -16.14 -10.18
C MET A 46 8.50 -17.08 -10.41
N ALA A 47 8.36 -18.05 -11.32
CA ALA A 47 9.44 -18.95 -11.67
C ALA A 47 10.62 -18.22 -12.35
N LEU A 48 10.35 -17.26 -13.23
CA LEU A 48 11.39 -16.44 -13.88
C LEU A 48 12.13 -15.56 -12.86
N ILE A 49 11.40 -14.91 -11.95
CA ILE A 49 11.98 -14.09 -10.88
C ILE A 49 12.81 -14.95 -9.93
N ARG A 50 12.31 -16.12 -9.52
CA ARG A 50 13.07 -17.04 -8.67
C ARG A 50 14.35 -17.52 -9.36
N GLN A 51 14.28 -17.85 -10.65
CA GLN A 51 15.47 -18.23 -11.40
C GLN A 51 16.48 -17.08 -11.45
N TRP A 52 16.01 -15.86 -11.74
CA TRP A 52 16.85 -14.67 -11.74
C TRP A 52 17.51 -14.42 -10.38
N GLN A 53 16.78 -14.56 -9.27
CA GLN A 53 17.31 -14.45 -7.91
C GLN A 53 18.45 -15.46 -7.70
N CYS A 54 18.24 -16.73 -8.04
CA CYS A 54 19.26 -17.78 -7.95
C CYS A 54 20.50 -17.46 -8.79
N ASP A 55 20.33 -17.03 -10.03
CA ASP A 55 21.43 -16.69 -10.94
C ASP A 55 22.28 -15.51 -10.44
N HIS A 56 21.70 -14.65 -9.61
CA HIS A 56 22.36 -13.48 -9.02
C HIS A 56 22.75 -13.68 -7.55
N GLY A 57 22.59 -14.89 -7.01
CA GLY A 57 22.93 -15.21 -5.61
C GLY A 57 22.08 -14.47 -4.58
N ILE A 58 20.85 -14.10 -4.93
CA ILE A 58 19.88 -13.50 -4.02
C ILE A 58 19.10 -14.64 -3.34
N GLU A 59 19.37 -14.82 -2.05
CA GLU A 59 18.68 -15.80 -1.21
C GLU A 59 17.83 -15.09 -0.17
N GLU A 60 16.51 -15.11 -0.38
CA GLU A 60 15.54 -14.57 0.56
C GLU A 60 15.00 -15.66 1.50
N PRO A 61 14.64 -15.32 2.75
CA PRO A 61 13.91 -16.21 3.63
C PRO A 61 12.49 -16.49 3.10
N ALA A 62 11.79 -17.42 3.74
CA ALA A 62 10.37 -17.64 3.46
C ALA A 62 9.57 -16.33 3.58
N ALA A 63 8.63 -16.12 2.65
CA ALA A 63 7.85 -14.90 2.62
C ALA A 63 6.98 -14.80 3.88
N SER A 64 7.05 -13.63 4.51
CA SER A 64 6.34 -13.34 5.75
C SER A 64 5.03 -12.60 5.51
N THR A 65 4.88 -11.99 4.33
CA THR A 65 3.64 -11.36 3.88
C THR A 65 3.44 -11.60 2.39
N VAL A 66 2.18 -11.72 1.97
CA VAL A 66 1.73 -11.71 0.57
C VAL A 66 0.61 -10.70 0.46
N PHE A 67 0.68 -9.78 -0.51
CA PHE A 67 -0.34 -8.75 -0.69
C PHE A 67 -0.78 -8.68 -2.14
N PHE A 68 -2.08 -8.83 -2.36
CA PHE A 68 -2.72 -8.62 -3.65
C PHE A 68 -3.34 -7.23 -3.67
N GLY A 69 -2.89 -6.39 -4.59
CA GLY A 69 -3.41 -5.02 -4.76
C GLY A 69 -3.45 -4.59 -6.21
N GLY A 70 -3.53 -3.27 -6.42
CA GLY A 70 -3.48 -2.65 -7.75
C GLY A 70 -4.84 -2.16 -8.21
N GLY A 71 -5.48 -2.88 -9.11
CA GLY A 71 -6.85 -2.60 -9.56
C GLY A 71 -7.89 -3.12 -8.59
N THR A 72 -8.40 -4.31 -8.85
CA THR A 72 -9.31 -5.01 -7.95
C THR A 72 -8.99 -6.50 -8.04
N PRO A 73 -8.12 -7.03 -7.17
CA PRO A 73 -7.76 -8.45 -7.17
C PRO A 73 -8.98 -9.37 -7.22
N THR A 74 -10.02 -9.03 -6.47
CA THR A 74 -11.25 -9.82 -6.37
C THR A 74 -12.18 -9.74 -7.60
N VAL A 75 -11.73 -9.15 -8.70
CA VAL A 75 -12.34 -9.35 -10.02
C VAL A 75 -11.93 -10.68 -10.65
N LEU A 76 -10.82 -11.26 -10.20
CA LEU A 76 -10.43 -12.63 -10.53
C LEU A 76 -11.25 -13.64 -9.70
N ALA A 77 -11.22 -14.91 -10.07
CA ALA A 77 -11.82 -15.95 -9.24
C ALA A 77 -11.00 -16.13 -7.94
N ALA A 78 -11.65 -16.49 -6.83
CA ALA A 78 -10.95 -16.76 -5.58
C ALA A 78 -9.90 -17.87 -5.77
N ALA A 79 -10.25 -18.96 -6.47
CA ALA A 79 -9.34 -20.02 -6.86
C ALA A 79 -8.05 -19.54 -7.57
N ASP A 80 -8.12 -18.47 -8.37
CA ASP A 80 -6.94 -17.91 -9.05
C ASP A 80 -5.98 -17.25 -8.04
N LEU A 81 -6.53 -16.52 -7.06
CA LEU A 81 -5.78 -15.93 -5.97
C LEU A 81 -5.14 -17.01 -5.09
N VAL A 82 -5.89 -18.06 -4.77
CA VAL A 82 -5.39 -19.21 -4.00
C VAL A 82 -4.27 -19.93 -4.74
N ALA A 83 -4.42 -20.17 -6.05
CA ALA A 83 -3.37 -20.80 -6.86
C ALA A 83 -2.06 -20.00 -6.88
N MET A 84 -2.14 -18.67 -6.88
CA MET A 84 -0.97 -17.79 -6.76
C MET A 84 -0.31 -17.91 -5.38
N VAL A 85 -1.09 -17.96 -4.29
CA VAL A 85 -0.56 -18.19 -2.92
C VAL A 85 0.12 -19.56 -2.80
N ASP A 86 -0.49 -20.61 -3.34
CA ASP A 86 0.09 -21.96 -3.32
C ASP A 86 1.41 -22.01 -4.10
N SER A 87 1.50 -21.30 -5.22
CA SER A 87 2.73 -21.18 -5.99
C SER A 87 3.81 -20.42 -5.23
N ILE A 88 3.47 -19.33 -4.52
CA ILE A 88 4.42 -18.63 -3.64
C ILE A 88 4.95 -19.58 -2.57
N ARG A 89 4.06 -20.34 -1.93
CA ARG A 89 4.41 -21.33 -0.91
C ARG A 89 5.37 -22.40 -1.45
N ALA A 90 5.20 -22.82 -2.70
CA ALA A 90 6.09 -23.79 -3.32
C ALA A 90 7.45 -23.19 -3.73
N ILE A 91 7.49 -21.93 -4.17
CA ILE A 91 8.68 -21.29 -4.76
C ILE A 91 9.59 -20.65 -3.69
N TRP A 92 9.01 -19.86 -2.78
CA TRP A 92 9.74 -19.16 -1.73
C TRP A 92 9.49 -19.72 -0.34
N GLY A 93 8.37 -20.43 -0.14
CA GLY A 93 7.89 -20.78 1.19
C GLY A 93 7.15 -19.63 1.86
N LEU A 94 6.39 -19.96 2.91
CA LEU A 94 5.70 -18.99 3.76
C LEU A 94 6.10 -19.23 5.22
N THR A 95 6.25 -18.16 5.99
CA THR A 95 6.38 -18.32 7.44
C THR A 95 5.08 -18.90 8.02
N PRO A 96 5.12 -19.65 9.14
CA PRO A 96 3.91 -20.28 9.70
C PRO A 96 2.80 -19.29 10.06
N ASP A 97 3.18 -18.04 10.31
CA ASP A 97 2.32 -16.92 10.69
C ASP A 97 2.20 -15.87 9.58
N ALA A 98 2.49 -16.22 8.31
CA ALA A 98 2.51 -15.26 7.22
C ALA A 98 1.18 -14.51 7.08
N GLU A 99 1.24 -13.19 6.87
CA GLU A 99 0.05 -12.38 6.59
C GLU A 99 -0.24 -12.40 5.09
N ILE A 100 -1.39 -12.96 4.70
CA ILE A 100 -1.84 -13.01 3.30
C ILE A 100 -3.06 -12.11 3.16
N THR A 101 -2.89 -11.01 2.43
CA THR A 101 -3.88 -9.95 2.27
C THR A 101 -4.34 -9.83 0.81
N THR A 102 -5.65 -9.62 0.59
CA THR A 102 -6.15 -9.08 -0.68
C THR A 102 -6.93 -7.80 -0.47
N GLU A 103 -6.73 -6.83 -1.37
CA GLU A 103 -7.68 -5.73 -1.55
C GLU A 103 -8.96 -6.24 -2.22
N ALA A 104 -10.09 -5.68 -1.83
CA ALA A 104 -11.41 -6.03 -2.35
C ALA A 104 -12.25 -4.78 -2.62
N ASN A 105 -12.92 -4.77 -3.76
CA ASN A 105 -14.10 -3.94 -3.93
C ASN A 105 -15.29 -4.65 -3.25
N PRO A 106 -16.08 -3.97 -2.40
CA PRO A 106 -17.27 -4.58 -1.79
C PRO A 106 -18.27 -5.15 -2.81
N ASP A 107 -18.28 -4.66 -4.05
CA ASP A 107 -19.18 -5.14 -5.11
C ASP A 107 -18.70 -6.42 -5.80
N THR A 108 -17.50 -6.93 -5.50
CA THR A 108 -16.88 -8.07 -6.21
C THR A 108 -16.70 -9.30 -5.34
N VAL A 109 -17.17 -9.28 -4.10
CA VAL A 109 -17.08 -10.41 -3.18
C VAL A 109 -18.42 -10.69 -2.51
N ASP A 110 -18.64 -11.96 -2.20
CA ASP A 110 -19.73 -12.42 -1.35
C ASP A 110 -19.18 -13.39 -0.28
N GLU A 111 -20.08 -13.94 0.54
CA GLU A 111 -19.72 -14.87 1.61
C GLU A 111 -18.98 -16.11 1.09
N ALA A 112 -19.41 -16.67 -0.05
CA ALA A 112 -18.79 -17.85 -0.63
C ALA A 112 -17.36 -17.56 -1.15
N TYR A 113 -17.19 -16.42 -1.82
CA TYR A 113 -15.87 -15.96 -2.28
C TYR A 113 -14.91 -15.77 -1.10
N ILE A 114 -15.36 -15.13 -0.03
CA ILE A 114 -14.54 -14.86 1.16
C ILE A 114 -14.20 -16.17 1.89
N ALA A 115 -15.14 -17.10 1.99
CA ALA A 115 -14.88 -18.42 2.56
C ALA A 115 -13.83 -19.20 1.75
N GLU A 116 -13.90 -19.16 0.42
CA GLU A 116 -12.92 -19.79 -0.46
C GLU A 116 -11.51 -19.19 -0.29
N LEU A 117 -11.40 -17.87 -0.12
CA LEU A 117 -10.13 -17.23 0.21
C LEU A 117 -9.58 -17.71 1.57
N ALA A 118 -10.43 -17.78 2.59
CA ALA A 118 -10.02 -18.23 3.93
C ALA A 118 -9.52 -19.69 3.90
N ASP A 119 -10.24 -20.58 3.21
CA ASP A 119 -9.82 -21.97 3.00
C ASP A 119 -8.50 -22.07 2.22
N GLY A 120 -8.26 -21.12 1.31
CA GLY A 120 -7.00 -20.97 0.57
C GLY A 120 -5.85 -20.36 1.36
N GLY A 121 -6.06 -20.00 2.63
CA GLY A 121 -5.04 -19.50 3.53
C GLY A 121 -4.86 -17.98 3.56
N PHE A 122 -5.78 -17.21 2.96
CA PHE A 122 -5.82 -15.77 3.21
C PHE A 122 -6.06 -15.51 4.71
N THR A 123 -5.46 -14.45 5.24
CA THR A 123 -5.60 -14.08 6.66
C THR A 123 -6.23 -12.70 6.84
N ARG A 124 -6.26 -11.87 5.78
CA ARG A 124 -6.75 -10.50 5.82
C ARG A 124 -7.39 -10.05 4.51
N ILE A 125 -8.42 -9.21 4.57
CA ILE A 125 -9.03 -8.54 3.42
C ILE A 125 -9.13 -7.03 3.70
N SER A 126 -8.72 -6.18 2.74
CA SER A 126 -8.92 -4.73 2.80
C SER A 126 -10.07 -4.31 1.89
N PHE A 127 -11.12 -3.72 2.47
CA PHE A 127 -12.28 -3.26 1.71
C PHE A 127 -12.15 -1.78 1.35
N GLY A 128 -12.20 -1.47 0.06
CA GLY A 128 -12.23 -0.09 -0.38
C GLY A 128 -13.58 0.58 -0.08
N MET A 129 -13.77 1.16 1.11
CA MET A 129 -15.00 1.83 1.55
C MET A 129 -15.13 3.25 0.99
N GLN A 130 -14.04 3.99 0.99
CA GLN A 130 -13.87 5.39 0.57
C GLN A 130 -14.69 6.40 1.39
N SER A 131 -16.01 6.25 1.43
CA SER A 131 -16.93 7.10 2.18
C SER A 131 -18.23 6.33 2.49
N ALA A 132 -18.93 6.72 3.56
CA ALA A 132 -20.30 6.26 3.83
C ALA A 132 -21.37 7.15 3.16
N VAL A 133 -20.97 8.29 2.59
CA VAL A 133 -21.87 9.34 2.10
C VAL A 133 -22.10 9.20 0.59
N PRO A 134 -23.35 8.99 0.13
CA PRO A 134 -23.62 8.67 -1.28
C PRO A 134 -23.16 9.73 -2.28
N HIS A 135 -23.27 11.01 -1.96
CA HIS A 135 -22.86 12.07 -2.88
C HIS A 135 -21.32 12.16 -3.01
N VAL A 136 -20.58 11.87 -1.93
CA VAL A 136 -19.11 11.79 -1.93
C VAL A 136 -18.66 10.60 -2.78
N LEU A 137 -19.29 9.42 -2.59
CA LEU A 137 -19.04 8.24 -3.42
C LEU A 137 -19.28 8.53 -4.91
N ALA A 138 -20.36 9.25 -5.24
CA ALA A 138 -20.65 9.65 -6.62
C ALA A 138 -19.56 10.57 -7.20
N THR A 139 -19.03 11.52 -6.41
CA THR A 139 -17.88 12.36 -6.83
C THR A 139 -16.64 11.51 -7.12
N LEU A 140 -16.41 10.46 -6.34
CA LEU A 140 -15.29 9.52 -6.49
C LEU A 140 -15.51 8.48 -7.62
N ASP A 141 -16.64 8.52 -8.33
CA ASP A 141 -17.10 7.51 -9.29
C ASP A 141 -17.20 6.09 -8.67
N ARG A 142 -17.47 5.99 -7.36
CA ARG A 142 -17.71 4.73 -6.63
C ARG A 142 -19.19 4.34 -6.68
N THR A 143 -19.46 3.05 -6.74
CA THR A 143 -20.81 2.50 -6.97
C THR A 143 -21.33 1.60 -5.88
N HIS A 144 -20.45 1.18 -4.97
CA HIS A 144 -20.84 0.32 -3.87
C HIS A 144 -21.76 1.09 -2.92
N THR A 145 -22.58 0.36 -2.18
CA THR A 145 -23.38 0.93 -1.10
C THR A 145 -22.68 0.69 0.24
N PRO A 146 -22.91 1.53 1.26
CA PRO A 146 -22.38 1.27 2.61
C PRO A 146 -22.76 -0.12 3.16
N SER A 147 -23.94 -0.64 2.82
CA SER A 147 -24.37 -1.99 3.20
C SER A 147 -23.52 -3.11 2.61
N ASN A 148 -22.92 -2.91 1.42
CA ASN A 148 -22.03 -3.91 0.82
C ASN A 148 -20.73 -4.04 1.63
N VAL A 149 -20.23 -2.93 2.17
CA VAL A 149 -19.03 -2.92 3.02
C VAL A 149 -19.31 -3.71 4.31
N ALA A 150 -20.44 -3.42 4.97
CA ALA A 150 -20.84 -4.13 6.18
C ALA A 150 -20.98 -5.64 5.95
N ALA A 151 -21.68 -6.05 4.88
CA ALA A 151 -21.82 -7.46 4.53
C ALA A 151 -20.47 -8.16 4.27
N GLY A 152 -19.52 -7.47 3.62
CA GLY A 152 -18.17 -7.99 3.40
C GLY A 152 -17.38 -8.15 4.71
N VAL A 153 -17.46 -7.18 5.62
CA VAL A 153 -16.81 -7.25 6.95
C VAL A 153 -17.40 -8.37 7.80
N ASP A 154 -18.73 -8.53 7.81
CA ASP A 154 -19.41 -9.61 8.51
C ASP A 154 -18.98 -10.99 7.96
N ALA A 155 -18.96 -11.14 6.64
CA ALA A 155 -18.51 -12.36 5.99
C ALA A 155 -17.03 -12.69 6.30
N ALA A 156 -16.14 -11.68 6.28
CA ALA A 156 -14.74 -11.85 6.68
C ALA A 156 -14.62 -12.31 8.13
N THR A 157 -15.41 -11.73 9.04
CA THR A 157 -15.45 -12.10 10.45
C THR A 157 -15.91 -13.55 10.64
N MET A 158 -16.98 -13.95 9.93
CA MET A 158 -17.49 -15.34 9.95
C MET A 158 -16.48 -16.35 9.41
N ALA A 159 -15.69 -15.97 8.40
CA ALA A 159 -14.62 -16.78 7.85
C ALA A 159 -13.33 -16.76 8.69
N GLY A 160 -13.28 -15.99 9.78
CA GLY A 160 -12.10 -15.87 10.66
C GLY A 160 -10.97 -15.01 10.08
N LEU A 161 -11.25 -14.19 9.06
CA LEU A 161 -10.30 -13.26 8.46
C LEU A 161 -10.26 -11.93 9.22
N ARG A 162 -9.07 -11.35 9.32
CA ARG A 162 -8.94 -9.93 9.68
C ARG A 162 -9.49 -9.07 8.55
N SER A 163 -10.10 -7.94 8.88
CA SER A 163 -10.59 -6.98 7.89
C SER A 163 -10.15 -5.56 8.21
N SER A 164 -10.01 -4.78 7.15
CA SER A 164 -9.81 -3.33 7.22
C SER A 164 -10.72 -2.61 6.24
N VAL A 165 -10.88 -1.31 6.43
CA VAL A 165 -11.52 -0.44 5.45
C VAL A 165 -10.59 0.71 5.08
N ASP A 166 -10.59 1.06 3.79
CA ASP A 166 -9.84 2.18 3.25
C ASP A 166 -10.80 3.36 3.00
N LEU A 167 -10.47 4.53 3.53
CA LEU A 167 -11.21 5.78 3.40
C LEU A 167 -10.40 6.80 2.58
N ILE A 168 -11.11 7.71 1.93
CA ILE A 168 -10.52 8.86 1.24
C ILE A 168 -11.22 10.12 1.72
N TYR A 169 -10.46 11.09 2.23
CA TYR A 169 -10.95 12.40 2.63
C TYR A 169 -10.45 13.49 1.68
N GLY A 170 -11.11 14.65 1.68
CA GLY A 170 -10.77 15.78 0.79
C GLY A 170 -11.48 15.75 -0.56
N ALA A 171 -12.51 14.90 -0.71
CA ALA A 171 -13.24 14.80 -1.97
C ALA A 171 -13.98 16.11 -2.33
N PRO A 172 -14.00 16.53 -3.61
CA PRO A 172 -14.72 17.73 -4.03
C PRO A 172 -16.20 17.73 -3.59
N GLY A 173 -16.56 18.71 -2.76
CA GLY A 173 -17.91 18.86 -2.21
C GLY A 173 -18.19 18.10 -0.91
N GLU A 174 -17.23 17.33 -0.38
CA GLU A 174 -17.31 16.68 0.93
C GLU A 174 -17.13 17.71 2.06
N SER A 175 -18.12 17.81 2.94
CA SER A 175 -18.00 18.62 4.16
C SER A 175 -17.29 17.86 5.29
N LEU A 176 -16.86 18.58 6.32
CA LEU A 176 -16.33 17.97 7.54
C LEU A 176 -17.35 17.04 8.25
N GLU A 177 -18.65 17.32 8.11
CA GLU A 177 -19.71 16.47 8.67
C GLU A 177 -19.91 15.18 7.86
N ASP A 178 -19.77 15.25 6.53
CA ASP A 178 -19.78 14.06 5.68
C ASP A 178 -18.58 13.15 5.98
N TRP A 179 -17.42 13.77 6.24
CA TRP A 179 -16.23 13.06 6.67
C TRP A 179 -16.43 12.40 8.05
N ARG A 180 -16.96 13.15 9.04
CA ARG A 180 -17.32 12.60 10.35
C ARG A 180 -18.23 11.37 10.23
N THR A 181 -19.28 11.48 9.41
CA THR A 181 -20.22 10.39 9.15
C THR A 181 -19.50 9.14 8.61
N SER A 182 -18.52 9.33 7.72
CA SER A 182 -17.74 8.22 7.14
C SER A 182 -16.80 7.58 8.16
N VAL A 183 -16.15 8.39 9.01
CA VAL A 183 -15.27 7.92 10.10
C VAL A 183 -16.06 7.13 11.14
N GLU A 184 -17.20 7.66 11.60
CA GLU A 184 -18.07 6.99 12.57
C GLU A 184 -18.62 5.68 12.00
N ALA A 185 -19.08 5.69 10.74
CA ALA A 185 -19.53 4.48 10.06
C ALA A 185 -18.43 3.41 9.95
N ALA A 186 -17.18 3.82 9.67
CA ALA A 186 -16.04 2.89 9.62
C ALA A 186 -15.72 2.28 11.00
N LEU A 187 -15.85 3.07 12.07
CA LEU A 187 -15.69 2.58 13.44
C LEU A 187 -16.81 1.60 13.84
N ASP A 188 -18.05 1.89 13.44
CA ASP A 188 -19.22 1.04 13.73
C ASP A 188 -19.17 -0.33 13.06
N LEU A 189 -18.38 -0.49 11.99
CA LEU A 189 -18.09 -1.80 11.38
C LEU A 189 -17.29 -2.74 12.31
N GLY A 190 -16.68 -2.21 13.38
CA GLY A 190 -15.92 -3.00 14.34
C GLY A 190 -14.57 -3.51 13.83
N VAL A 191 -14.08 -3.00 12.70
CA VAL A 191 -12.76 -3.35 12.15
C VAL A 191 -11.63 -2.94 13.10
N HIS A 192 -10.50 -3.63 13.02
CA HIS A 192 -9.33 -3.39 13.88
C HIS A 192 -8.22 -2.60 13.19
N HIS A 193 -8.43 -2.24 11.93
CA HIS A 193 -7.49 -1.49 11.11
C HIS A 193 -8.28 -0.61 10.13
N ILE A 194 -7.91 0.67 10.04
CA ILE A 194 -8.49 1.63 9.11
C ILE A 194 -7.34 2.38 8.42
N SER A 195 -7.41 2.45 7.10
CA SER A 195 -6.58 3.35 6.29
C SER A 195 -7.40 4.60 5.95
N ALA A 196 -6.83 5.80 6.06
CA ALA A 196 -7.46 7.02 5.60
C ALA A 196 -6.45 7.87 4.83
N TYR A 197 -6.74 8.09 3.54
CA TYR A 197 -5.86 8.80 2.61
C TYR A 197 -6.43 10.17 2.24
N ALA A 198 -5.57 11.20 2.21
CA ALA A 198 -5.90 12.44 1.55
C ALA A 198 -6.11 12.20 0.05
N LEU A 199 -7.06 12.89 -0.56
CA LEU A 199 -7.31 12.77 -1.98
C LEU A 199 -6.22 13.48 -2.79
N THR A 200 -5.24 12.72 -3.26
CA THR A 200 -4.27 13.22 -4.24
C THR A 200 -4.88 13.27 -5.64
N VAL A 201 -4.78 14.43 -6.29
CA VAL A 201 -5.31 14.64 -7.65
C VAL A 201 -4.19 14.61 -8.67
N GLU A 202 -4.18 13.55 -9.47
CA GLU A 202 -3.22 13.42 -10.58
C GLU A 202 -3.74 14.03 -11.89
N PRO A 203 -2.95 14.83 -12.63
CA PRO A 203 -3.39 15.54 -13.84
C PRO A 203 -3.94 14.63 -14.95
N THR A 204 -3.43 13.41 -15.03
CA THR A 204 -3.76 12.37 -16.02
C THR A 204 -5.11 11.70 -15.74
N THR A 205 -5.70 11.90 -14.57
CA THR A 205 -6.95 11.26 -14.17
C THR A 205 -8.18 11.98 -14.73
N LYS A 206 -9.35 11.34 -14.69
CA LYS A 206 -10.62 11.99 -15.10
C LYS A 206 -10.93 13.16 -14.18
N MET A 207 -10.68 13.02 -12.88
CA MET A 207 -10.88 14.08 -11.88
C MET A 207 -9.90 15.23 -12.10
N GLY A 208 -8.60 14.94 -12.30
CA GLY A 208 -7.59 15.97 -12.59
C GLY A 208 -7.96 16.82 -13.81
N ARG A 209 -8.40 16.19 -14.91
CA ARG A 209 -8.91 16.93 -16.09
C ARG A 209 -10.13 17.80 -15.79
N ARG A 210 -11.05 17.33 -14.94
CA ARG A 210 -12.25 18.11 -14.56
C ARG A 210 -11.91 19.30 -13.67
N ILE A 211 -10.94 19.16 -12.77
CA ILE A 211 -10.43 20.23 -11.91
C ILE A 211 -9.69 21.27 -12.76
N ALA A 212 -8.81 20.83 -13.65
CA ALA A 212 -8.12 21.72 -14.59
C ALA A 212 -9.09 22.51 -15.50
N ALA A 213 -10.22 21.91 -15.85
CA ALA A 213 -11.29 22.56 -16.61
C ALA A 213 -12.22 23.47 -15.77
N GLY A 214 -12.02 23.56 -14.44
CA GLY A 214 -12.86 24.34 -13.54
C GLY A 214 -14.27 23.75 -13.30
N THR A 215 -14.49 22.49 -13.66
CA THR A 215 -15.79 21.80 -13.50
C THR A 215 -15.92 21.02 -12.19
N LEU A 216 -14.82 20.91 -11.44
CA LEU A 216 -14.75 20.44 -10.07
C LEU A 216 -13.77 21.33 -9.30
N PRO A 217 -14.02 21.65 -8.02
CA PRO A 217 -13.03 22.34 -7.20
C PRO A 217 -11.83 21.44 -6.91
N LYS A 218 -10.65 22.03 -6.74
CA LYS A 218 -9.46 21.36 -6.20
C LYS A 218 -9.70 21.08 -4.69
N PRO A 219 -9.20 19.95 -4.14
CA PRO A 219 -9.05 19.81 -2.70
C PRO A 219 -8.29 20.97 -2.07
N ASP A 220 -8.64 21.28 -0.83
CA ASP A 220 -8.08 22.38 -0.03
C ASP A 220 -7.25 21.80 1.11
N ASP A 221 -5.99 22.21 1.20
CA ASP A 221 -5.00 21.61 2.11
C ASP A 221 -5.37 21.85 3.59
N ASP A 222 -5.99 22.98 3.93
CA ASP A 222 -6.44 23.29 5.29
C ASP A 222 -7.67 22.44 5.68
N ASP A 223 -8.62 22.22 4.75
CA ASP A 223 -9.74 21.28 4.93
C ASP A 223 -9.26 19.84 5.12
N GLU A 224 -8.30 19.38 4.31
CA GLU A 224 -7.68 18.06 4.44
C GLU A 224 -6.97 17.89 5.78
N ALA A 225 -6.25 18.91 6.26
CA ALA A 225 -5.63 18.90 7.58
C ALA A 225 -6.67 18.78 8.70
N ALA A 226 -7.77 19.54 8.63
CA ALA A 226 -8.86 19.44 9.61
C ALA A 226 -9.53 18.05 9.61
N LYS A 227 -9.68 17.43 8.44
CA LYS A 227 -10.23 16.08 8.29
C LYS A 227 -9.27 15.00 8.83
N TYR A 228 -7.97 15.12 8.56
CA TYR A 228 -6.95 14.25 9.16
C TYR A 228 -6.98 14.34 10.68
N GLU A 229 -7.02 15.55 11.22
CA GLU A 229 -7.11 15.78 12.65
C GLU A 229 -8.36 15.10 13.23
N LEU A 230 -9.54 15.35 12.67
CA LEU A 230 -10.78 14.72 13.14
C LEU A 230 -10.66 13.19 13.14
N ALA A 231 -10.12 12.60 12.09
CA ALA A 231 -9.96 11.15 11.97
C ALA A 231 -9.00 10.59 13.03
N ASP A 232 -7.82 11.18 13.17
CA ASP A 232 -6.81 10.78 14.17
C ASP A 232 -7.37 10.84 15.59
N GLU A 233 -8.17 11.87 15.91
CA GLU A 233 -8.83 12.00 17.21
C GLU A 233 -9.86 10.89 17.45
N LEU A 234 -10.79 10.68 16.51
CA LEU A 234 -11.86 9.69 16.67
C LEU A 234 -11.32 8.25 16.67
N PHE A 235 -10.34 7.94 15.81
CA PHE A 235 -9.67 6.65 15.81
C PHE A 235 -8.95 6.38 17.12
N THR A 236 -8.19 7.37 17.63
CA THR A 236 -7.49 7.24 18.92
C THR A 236 -8.47 7.03 20.07
N GLN A 237 -9.60 7.75 20.09
CA GLN A 237 -10.65 7.58 21.11
C GLN A 237 -11.28 6.18 21.06
N ALA A 238 -11.41 5.58 19.87
CA ALA A 238 -11.87 4.21 19.68
C ALA A 238 -10.80 3.13 20.00
N GLY A 239 -9.58 3.55 20.32
CA GLY A 239 -8.44 2.69 20.64
C GLY A 239 -7.74 2.11 19.41
N LEU A 240 -7.81 2.82 18.28
CA LEU A 240 -6.97 2.60 17.10
C LEU A 240 -5.80 3.59 17.15
N ASP A 241 -4.59 3.05 17.19
CA ASP A 241 -3.35 3.79 17.28
C ASP A 241 -2.81 4.07 15.87
N TRP A 242 -2.42 5.32 15.60
CA TRP A 242 -1.62 5.65 14.42
C TRP A 242 -0.34 4.82 14.43
N TYR A 243 0.03 4.18 13.31
CA TYR A 243 1.29 3.44 13.22
C TYR A 243 2.15 3.82 12.01
N GLU A 244 1.53 4.34 10.95
CA GLU A 244 2.20 4.98 9.81
C GLU A 244 1.29 6.04 9.17
N ILE A 245 1.84 6.86 8.28
CA ILE A 245 1.28 8.14 7.80
C ILE A 245 -0.25 8.17 7.55
N SER A 246 -0.82 7.11 6.98
CA SER A 246 -2.23 7.03 6.56
C SER A 246 -3.00 5.87 7.20
N ASN A 247 -2.49 5.24 8.26
CA ASN A 247 -3.07 4.03 8.84
C ASN A 247 -3.11 4.04 10.38
N TRP A 248 -4.23 3.53 10.90
CA TRP A 248 -4.51 3.35 12.32
C TRP A 248 -4.95 1.91 12.57
N ALA A 249 -4.49 1.32 13.67
CA ALA A 249 -4.83 -0.06 14.02
C ALA A 249 -4.87 -0.26 15.53
N ARG A 250 -5.61 -1.28 15.99
CA ARG A 250 -5.38 -1.79 17.34
C ARG A 250 -3.98 -2.41 17.40
N PRO A 251 -3.27 -2.35 18.54
CA PRO A 251 -1.97 -3.01 18.66
C PRO A 251 -2.02 -4.49 18.25
N GLY A 252 -1.15 -4.89 17.33
CA GLY A 252 -1.11 -6.24 16.76
C GLY A 252 -2.01 -6.45 15.54
N TYR A 253 -2.76 -5.43 15.12
CA TYR A 253 -3.60 -5.43 13.92
C TYR A 253 -3.08 -4.54 12.79
N GLU A 254 -1.84 -4.06 12.90
CA GLU A 254 -1.16 -3.32 11.84
C GLU A 254 -1.04 -4.18 10.56
N SER A 255 -1.04 -3.54 9.38
CA SER A 255 -0.67 -4.22 8.13
C SER A 255 0.83 -4.49 8.17
N ARG A 256 1.22 -5.76 8.25
CA ARG A 256 2.63 -6.16 8.27
C ARG A 256 3.30 -5.85 6.94
N HIS A 257 2.57 -6.02 5.84
CA HIS A 257 3.07 -5.72 4.50
C HIS A 257 3.36 -4.22 4.33
N ASN A 258 2.46 -3.33 4.76
CA ASN A 258 2.71 -1.89 4.69
C ASN A 258 3.93 -1.51 5.55
N LEU A 259 4.02 -2.06 6.76
CA LEU A 259 5.19 -1.85 7.63
C LEU A 259 6.48 -2.37 7.01
N GLY A 260 6.43 -3.45 6.22
CA GLY A 260 7.57 -3.96 5.47
C GLY A 260 8.12 -2.94 4.49
N TYR A 261 7.25 -2.33 3.67
CA TYR A 261 7.63 -1.22 2.78
C TYR A 261 8.28 -0.07 3.55
N TRP A 262 7.68 0.39 4.64
CA TRP A 262 8.24 1.50 5.43
C TRP A 262 9.55 1.15 6.15
N ARG A 263 9.78 -0.13 6.43
CA ARG A 263 11.05 -0.62 6.98
C ARG A 263 12.08 -0.93 5.90
N ASN A 264 11.73 -0.66 4.64
CA ASN A 264 12.53 -0.92 3.45
C ASN A 264 13.00 -2.38 3.38
N VAL A 265 12.10 -3.34 3.63
CA VAL A 265 12.44 -4.78 3.57
C VAL A 265 12.65 -5.24 2.12
N ASP A 266 13.04 -6.49 1.91
CA ASP A 266 13.19 -7.02 0.54
C ASP A 266 11.83 -7.58 0.09
N TRP A 267 11.46 -7.35 -1.17
CA TRP A 267 10.22 -7.87 -1.73
C TRP A 267 10.30 -8.13 -3.24
N ALA A 268 9.56 -9.13 -3.70
CA ALA A 268 9.27 -9.30 -5.12
C ALA A 268 7.89 -8.73 -5.44
N GLY A 269 7.84 -7.78 -6.38
CA GLY A 269 6.63 -7.35 -7.04
C GLY A 269 6.40 -8.16 -8.30
N LEU A 270 5.19 -8.66 -8.48
CA LEU A 270 4.79 -9.51 -9.59
C LEU A 270 3.58 -8.91 -10.30
N GLY A 271 3.57 -8.98 -11.62
CA GLY A 271 2.49 -8.46 -12.45
C GLY A 271 2.73 -7.07 -13.02
N PRO A 272 1.89 -6.62 -13.98
CA PRO A 272 2.19 -5.46 -14.80
C PRO A 272 2.39 -4.18 -13.98
N GLY A 273 3.57 -3.58 -14.06
CA GLY A 273 3.93 -2.36 -13.34
C GLY A 273 4.24 -2.56 -11.85
N ALA A 274 4.32 -3.80 -11.36
CA ALA A 274 4.77 -4.09 -10.01
C ALA A 274 6.25 -3.73 -9.83
N HIS A 275 6.61 -3.23 -8.64
CA HIS A 275 7.99 -2.91 -8.29
C HIS A 275 8.57 -3.98 -7.37
N SER A 276 9.85 -4.31 -7.53
CA SER A 276 10.61 -5.17 -6.62
C SER A 276 11.75 -4.38 -5.97
N HIS A 277 12.21 -4.86 -4.81
CA HIS A 277 13.38 -4.33 -4.11
C HIS A 277 14.17 -5.46 -3.46
N TYR A 278 15.48 -5.46 -3.70
CA TYR A 278 16.42 -6.43 -3.14
C TYR A 278 17.68 -5.72 -2.65
N ARG A 279 17.97 -5.83 -1.37
CA ARG A 279 19.23 -5.35 -0.79
C ARG A 279 20.41 -6.14 -1.33
N CYS A 280 21.52 -5.43 -1.50
CA CYS A 280 22.78 -6.04 -1.89
C CYS A 280 23.45 -6.66 -0.66
N HIS A 281 23.38 -7.99 -0.53
CA HIS A 281 24.01 -8.72 0.58
C HIS A 281 25.52 -8.96 0.39
N ALA A 282 26.08 -8.64 -0.78
CA ALA A 282 27.49 -8.84 -1.10
C ALA A 282 28.34 -7.60 -0.77
N VAL A 283 29.35 -7.78 0.10
CA VAL A 283 30.34 -6.76 0.51
C VAL A 283 31.14 -6.17 -0.68
N SER A 284 31.07 -6.78 -1.87
CA SER A 284 31.81 -6.37 -3.07
C SER A 284 30.98 -5.67 -4.15
N SER A 285 29.68 -5.45 -3.96
CA SER A 285 28.84 -4.75 -4.93
C SER A 285 28.75 -3.26 -4.60
N ASN A 286 29.14 -2.40 -5.54
CA ASN A 286 28.98 -0.92 -5.45
C ASN A 286 27.48 -0.51 -5.45
N GLY A 287 26.73 -0.80 -4.39
CA GLY A 287 25.32 -0.41 -4.22
C GLY A 287 24.69 -1.01 -2.96
N TYR A 288 23.67 -0.35 -2.42
CA TYR A 288 22.93 -0.76 -1.22
C TYR A 288 21.76 -1.71 -1.55
N GLY A 289 21.24 -1.63 -2.78
CA GLY A 289 20.16 -2.47 -3.25
C GLY A 289 19.91 -2.34 -4.75
N LEU A 290 18.89 -3.05 -5.22
CA LEU A 290 18.34 -3.01 -6.56
C LEU A 290 16.84 -2.74 -6.42
N ARG A 291 16.33 -1.79 -7.21
CA ARG A 291 14.90 -1.63 -7.46
C ARG A 291 14.63 -1.94 -8.92
N SER A 292 13.56 -2.66 -9.20
CA SER A 292 13.11 -2.94 -10.56
C SER A 292 11.61 -2.77 -10.69
N TRP A 293 11.12 -2.60 -11.91
CA TRP A 293 9.70 -2.49 -12.18
C TRP A 293 9.30 -3.20 -13.45
N ASP A 294 8.18 -3.90 -13.35
CA ASP A 294 7.58 -4.64 -14.44
C ASP A 294 7.08 -3.73 -15.56
N ILE A 295 7.02 -4.28 -16.77
CA ILE A 295 6.37 -3.63 -17.91
C ILE A 295 4.92 -3.31 -17.53
N ALA A 296 4.59 -2.01 -17.49
CA ALA A 296 3.27 -1.55 -17.05
C ALA A 296 2.13 -2.10 -17.91
N HIS A 297 2.30 -2.19 -19.24
CA HIS A 297 1.23 -2.63 -20.13
C HIS A 297 1.06 -4.16 -20.11
N PRO A 298 -0.09 -4.71 -19.68
CA PRO A 298 -0.25 -6.16 -19.43
C PRO A 298 0.03 -7.04 -20.65
N ARG A 299 -0.32 -6.59 -21.85
CA ARG A 299 0.03 -7.32 -23.08
C ARG A 299 1.54 -7.48 -23.27
N LEU A 300 2.32 -6.44 -23.06
CA LEU A 300 3.77 -6.45 -23.29
C LEU A 300 4.49 -7.21 -22.19
N TRP A 301 4.01 -7.08 -20.95
CA TRP A 301 4.39 -7.94 -19.82
C TRP A 301 4.17 -9.42 -20.16
N GLY A 302 2.97 -9.79 -20.64
CA GLY A 302 2.67 -11.15 -21.03
C GLY A 302 3.52 -11.67 -22.20
N VAL A 303 3.84 -10.82 -23.18
CA VAL A 303 4.79 -11.17 -24.26
C VAL A 303 6.18 -11.50 -23.68
N ALA A 304 6.70 -10.70 -22.76
CA ALA A 304 8.01 -10.96 -22.15
C ALA A 304 8.07 -12.31 -21.41
N ILE A 305 7.04 -12.64 -20.63
CA ILE A 305 6.92 -13.94 -19.95
C ILE A 305 6.83 -15.10 -20.95
N ASN A 306 6.08 -14.91 -22.04
CA ASN A 306 5.97 -15.90 -23.12
C ASN A 306 7.28 -16.12 -23.88
N GLU A 307 8.19 -15.15 -23.84
CA GLU A 307 9.54 -15.24 -24.38
C GLU A 307 10.58 -15.68 -23.33
N HIS A 308 10.13 -16.13 -22.15
CA HIS A 308 10.99 -16.56 -21.03
C HIS A 308 11.96 -15.47 -20.53
N ARG A 309 11.55 -14.21 -20.58
CA ARG A 309 12.31 -13.08 -20.06
C ARG A 309 11.66 -12.58 -18.78
N VAL A 310 12.49 -12.20 -17.80
CA VAL A 310 12.03 -11.40 -16.65
C VAL A 310 11.34 -10.15 -17.19
N PRO A 311 10.08 -9.87 -16.83
CA PRO A 311 9.26 -8.85 -17.50
C PRO A 311 9.50 -7.44 -16.98
N TRP A 312 10.73 -7.11 -16.57
CA TRP A 312 11.11 -5.76 -16.16
C TRP A 312 11.16 -4.81 -17.35
N ALA A 313 10.56 -3.63 -17.17
CA ALA A 313 10.76 -2.51 -18.07
C ALA A 313 12.15 -1.91 -17.87
N ASP A 314 12.57 -1.77 -16.61
CA ASP A 314 13.91 -1.30 -16.25
C ASP A 314 14.23 -1.65 -14.78
N SER A 315 15.45 -1.31 -14.36
CA SER A 315 15.92 -1.43 -12.98
C SER A 315 17.00 -0.40 -12.65
N GLU A 316 17.13 -0.05 -11.38
CA GLU A 316 18.13 0.87 -10.85
C GLU A 316 18.88 0.26 -9.67
N ARG A 317 20.13 0.67 -9.50
CA ARG A 317 20.94 0.32 -8.33
C ARG A 317 20.90 1.48 -7.35
N ILE A 318 20.56 1.16 -6.10
CA ILE A 318 20.44 2.14 -5.03
C ILE A 318 21.83 2.51 -4.53
N THR A 319 22.14 3.80 -4.60
CA THR A 319 23.38 4.40 -4.10
C THR A 319 23.35 4.56 -2.58
N ALA A 320 24.47 4.97 -1.98
CA ALA A 320 24.53 5.27 -0.56
C ALA A 320 23.62 6.43 -0.16
N GLU A 321 23.56 7.44 -1.02
CA GLU A 321 22.80 8.67 -0.83
C GLU A 321 21.30 8.38 -0.92
N GLU A 322 20.84 7.69 -1.96
CA GLU A 322 19.42 7.28 -2.11
C GLU A 322 18.97 6.36 -0.96
N ASN A 323 19.82 5.43 -0.51
CA ASN A 323 19.49 4.61 0.66
C ASN A 323 19.33 5.45 1.93
N LEU A 324 20.14 6.51 2.10
CA LEU A 324 19.99 7.44 3.21
C LEU A 324 18.71 8.28 3.10
N GLU A 325 18.39 8.78 1.91
CA GLU A 325 17.13 9.48 1.62
C GLU A 325 15.93 8.60 1.99
N GLU A 326 15.93 7.34 1.57
CA GLU A 326 14.88 6.36 1.87
C GLU A 326 14.76 6.08 3.38
N LEU A 327 15.88 5.87 4.07
CA LEU A 327 15.87 5.64 5.52
C LEU A 327 15.20 6.79 6.27
N ILE A 328 15.52 8.03 5.90
CA ILE A 328 14.93 9.24 6.49
C ILE A 328 13.44 9.34 6.11
N MET A 329 13.14 9.27 4.81
CA MET A 329 11.80 9.47 4.25
C MET A 329 10.79 8.45 4.77
N LEU A 330 11.18 7.17 4.85
CA LEU A 330 10.33 6.09 5.29
C LEU A 330 10.25 6.05 6.83
N GLY A 331 11.37 6.27 7.53
CA GLY A 331 11.42 6.30 8.99
C GLY A 331 10.55 7.40 9.61
N LEU A 332 10.54 8.60 9.01
CA LEU A 332 9.72 9.72 9.45
C LEU A 332 8.23 9.60 9.09
N ARG A 333 7.81 8.52 8.43
CA ARG A 333 6.39 8.22 8.17
C ARG A 333 5.80 7.20 9.14
N MET A 334 6.59 6.66 10.07
CA MET A 334 6.16 5.65 11.03
C MET A 334 6.10 6.18 12.47
N ARG A 335 5.24 5.59 13.29
CA ARG A 335 5.24 5.81 14.74
C ARG A 335 6.48 5.29 15.44
N GLU A 336 7.12 4.26 14.88
CA GLU A 336 8.43 3.78 15.35
C GLU A 336 9.50 4.88 15.22
N GLY A 337 9.31 5.79 14.27
CA GLY A 337 10.20 6.91 14.01
C GLY A 337 11.50 6.54 13.29
N LEU A 338 12.24 7.58 12.95
CA LEU A 338 13.57 7.49 12.38
C LEU A 338 14.59 7.23 13.51
N ASP A 339 15.27 6.10 13.44
CA ASP A 339 16.35 5.76 14.37
C ASP A 339 17.67 6.38 13.90
N LEU A 340 18.15 7.40 14.60
CA LEU A 340 19.35 8.14 14.21
C LEU A 340 20.62 7.29 14.20
N GLU A 341 20.65 6.16 14.93
CA GLU A 341 21.79 5.23 14.90
C GLU A 341 21.87 4.41 13.60
N ARG A 342 20.77 4.35 12.83
CA ARG A 342 20.75 3.68 11.52
C ARG A 342 21.26 4.58 10.40
N ILE A 343 21.46 5.86 10.69
CA ILE A 343 22.00 6.84 9.75
C ILE A 343 23.52 6.82 9.91
N ASP A 344 24.25 6.65 8.81
CA ASP A 344 25.72 6.67 8.79
C ASP A 344 26.32 8.08 8.94
N ARG A 345 25.45 9.09 9.07
CA ARG A 345 25.77 10.49 9.38
C ARG A 345 25.39 10.84 10.82
N VAL A 346 26.26 11.58 11.50
CA VAL A 346 25.96 12.08 12.85
C VAL A 346 25.00 13.27 12.74
N ILE A 347 23.71 13.01 12.95
CA ILE A 347 22.72 14.05 13.22
C ILE A 347 22.65 14.22 14.74
N ALA A 348 23.35 15.23 15.25
CA ALA A 348 23.30 15.54 16.67
C ALA A 348 21.91 16.08 17.06
N VAL A 349 21.38 15.60 18.18
CA VAL A 349 20.01 15.91 18.65
C VAL A 349 19.79 17.40 18.89
N ASP A 350 20.84 18.15 19.24
CA ASP A 350 20.81 19.62 19.38
C ASP A 350 20.41 20.33 18.08
N ARG A 351 20.76 19.78 16.91
CA ARG A 351 20.32 20.29 15.60
C ARG A 351 18.83 20.12 15.35
N LEU A 352 18.15 19.26 16.12
CA LEU A 352 16.70 19.04 16.03
C LEU A 352 15.91 20.03 16.89
N THR A 353 16.57 20.80 17.76
CA THR A 353 15.93 21.76 18.68
C THR A 353 14.89 22.65 18.00
N PRO A 354 15.14 23.26 16.81
CA PRO A 354 14.14 24.10 16.15
C PRO A 354 12.83 23.34 15.84
N MET A 355 12.93 22.11 15.29
CA MET A 355 11.75 21.31 14.97
C MET A 355 11.03 20.79 16.22
N ILE A 356 11.74 20.58 17.33
CA ILE A 356 11.17 20.22 18.62
C ILE A 356 10.40 21.42 19.21
N GLU A 357 10.99 22.62 19.18
CA GLU A 357 10.36 23.85 19.68
C GLU A 357 9.13 24.26 18.84
N GLU A 358 9.17 24.01 17.53
CA GLU A 358 8.01 24.13 16.63
C GLU A 358 6.95 23.05 16.88
N GLY A 359 7.28 22.02 17.66
CA GLY A 359 6.40 20.89 17.97
C GLY A 359 6.15 19.97 16.78
N LEU A 360 7.08 19.89 15.81
CA LEU A 360 6.97 19.03 14.63
C LEU A 360 7.44 17.60 14.91
N VAL A 361 8.46 17.44 15.75
CA VAL A 361 9.01 16.13 16.10
C VAL A 361 9.24 16.01 17.60
N THR A 362 9.32 14.78 18.08
CA THR A 362 9.76 14.43 19.42
C THR A 362 10.91 13.44 19.33
N VAL A 363 11.78 13.42 20.34
CA VAL A 363 12.88 12.45 20.45
C VAL A 363 12.58 11.47 21.57
N VAL A 364 12.44 10.20 21.21
CA VAL A 364 12.17 9.08 22.12
C VAL A 364 13.48 8.34 22.39
N ASP A 365 13.70 7.96 23.65
CA ASP A 365 14.90 7.25 24.13
C ASP A 365 16.23 7.93 23.76
N GLY A 366 16.21 9.24 23.49
CA GLY A 366 17.38 10.02 23.10
C GLY A 366 17.92 9.77 21.69
N ARG A 367 17.26 8.94 20.87
CA ARG A 367 17.77 8.55 19.55
C ARG A 367 16.73 8.40 18.44
N ARG A 368 15.45 8.17 18.76
CA ARG A 368 14.40 7.98 17.76
C ARG A 368 13.62 9.27 17.56
N VAL A 369 13.54 9.74 16.33
CA VAL A 369 12.76 10.92 15.97
C VAL A 369 11.39 10.48 15.48
N VAL A 370 10.34 10.91 16.17
CA VAL A 370 8.95 10.60 15.82
C VAL A 370 8.23 11.92 15.49
N PRO A 371 7.60 12.05 14.31
CA PRO A 371 6.75 13.20 14.01
C PRO A 371 5.58 13.28 14.99
N THR A 372 5.28 14.48 15.46
CA THR A 372 4.04 14.75 16.21
C THR A 372 2.84 14.77 15.26
N ARG A 373 1.62 14.90 15.79
CA ARG A 373 0.43 15.21 14.96
C ARG A 373 0.64 16.39 14.03
N ARG A 374 1.23 17.48 14.53
CA ARG A 374 1.57 18.65 13.71
C ARG A 374 2.62 18.33 12.65
N GLY A 375 3.65 17.56 13.00
CA GLY A 375 4.67 17.13 12.04
C GLY A 375 4.15 16.19 10.96
N ARG A 376 3.15 15.36 11.26
CA ARG A 376 2.50 14.48 10.28
C ARG A 376 1.76 15.26 9.19
N LEU A 377 1.09 16.36 9.56
CA LEU A 377 0.38 17.24 8.61
C LEU A 377 1.31 17.90 7.59
N ILE A 378 2.58 18.11 7.93
CA ILE A 378 3.60 18.73 7.06
C ILE A 378 4.84 17.83 6.94
N ASN A 379 4.62 16.52 6.82
CA ASN A 379 5.68 15.52 6.92
C ASN A 379 6.77 15.71 5.87
N ASP A 380 6.42 16.13 4.66
CA ASP A 380 7.39 16.41 3.60
C ASP A 380 8.33 17.55 3.98
N THR A 381 7.85 18.62 4.61
CA THR A 381 8.70 19.69 5.14
C THR A 381 9.61 19.19 6.27
N VAL A 382 9.13 18.27 7.11
CA VAL A 382 9.99 17.65 8.14
C VAL A 382 11.10 16.84 7.47
N ILE A 383 10.78 16.06 6.44
CA ILE A 383 11.75 15.25 5.70
C ILE A 383 12.78 16.11 4.97
N GLU A 384 12.36 17.16 4.26
CA GLU A 384 13.27 18.10 3.60
C GLU A 384 14.28 18.72 4.58
N ARG A 385 13.81 19.14 5.76
CA ARG A 385 14.71 19.64 6.81
C ARG A 385 15.66 18.56 7.31
N PHE A 386 15.23 17.30 7.36
CA PHE A 386 16.12 16.19 7.72
C PHE A 386 17.17 15.88 6.63
N PHE A 387 16.81 16.04 5.35
CA PHE A 387 17.77 15.95 4.24
C PHE A 387 18.86 17.04 4.38
N ASP A 388 18.47 18.29 4.61
CA ASP A 388 19.40 19.39 4.88
C ASP A 388 20.33 19.09 6.08
N LEU A 389 19.79 18.46 7.13
CA LEU A 389 20.57 18.08 8.31
C LEU A 389 21.55 16.94 8.02
N ALA A 390 21.15 15.99 7.18
CA ALA A 390 21.96 14.85 6.73
C ALA A 390 23.00 15.24 5.67
N GLY A 391 22.82 16.40 5.02
CA GLY A 391 23.72 16.94 4.00
C GLY A 391 23.52 16.29 2.64
N ILE A 392 22.28 15.96 2.30
CA ILE A 392 21.83 15.42 1.01
C ILE A 392 20.86 16.40 0.35
#